data_AF-A0A9P6DWH7-F1
#
_entry.id   AF-A0A9P6DWH7-F1
#
_cell.length_a   1.000
_cell.length_b   1.000
_cell.length_c   1.000
_cell.angle_alpha   90.00
_cell.angle_beta   90.00
_cell.angle_gamma   90.00
#
_symmetry.space_group_name_H-M   'P 1'
#
loop_
_entity.id
_entity.type
_entity.pdbx_description
1 polymer ?
#
loop_
_entity_poly.entity_id
_entity_poly.type
_entity_poly.pdbx_seq_one_letter_code
_entity_poly.pdbx_strand_id
1 'polypeptide(L)'
;MCLSPSDVASVEKWANKYAHYCNVASAQGAILRKEPERFRAAYKTVADRWRVQSVAAGQRDDFMARMEDNCLKEPQNFTDRVEIVFSASSMMQAIGIWILADKSDQFRTQFYKRQNEISEELMIQGEIPPQPKSISPSVPTRRLHSSEVDEFKRDPSLLLGKNLLHLVVAGDSKLKRPYEVVEFGVTIEVGKWFRVSYEDTRELNRLDAEEMDDWLENSHIVDYDLV
;
A
#
# COMPACT_ATOMS: atom_id res chain seq x y z
N MET A 1 4.01 3.97 -29.51
CA MET A 1 3.72 2.58 -29.94
C MET A 1 2.44 2.13 -29.24
N CYS A 2 1.68 1.18 -29.79
CA CYS A 2 0.49 0.61 -29.13
C CYS A 2 0.82 -0.77 -28.57
N LEU A 3 0.19 -1.17 -27.46
CA LEU A 3 0.35 -2.52 -26.91
C LEU A 3 -0.13 -3.59 -27.89
N SER A 4 0.47 -4.77 -27.84
CA SER A 4 -0.04 -5.92 -28.57
C SER A 4 -1.39 -6.37 -28.01
N PRO A 5 -2.25 -7.05 -28.78
CA PRO A 5 -3.50 -7.60 -28.27
C PRO A 5 -3.31 -8.55 -27.06
N SER A 6 -2.20 -9.30 -27.04
CA SER A 6 -1.84 -10.17 -25.92
C SER A 6 -1.48 -9.37 -24.66
N ASP A 7 -0.81 -8.23 -24.82
CA ASP A 7 -0.48 -7.35 -23.70
C ASP A 7 -1.71 -6.65 -23.16
N VAL A 8 -2.64 -6.24 -24.02
CA VAL A 8 -3.93 -5.67 -23.59
C VAL A 8 -4.73 -6.67 -22.76
N ALA A 9 -4.85 -7.92 -23.23
CA ALA A 9 -5.53 -8.98 -22.47
C ALA A 9 -4.84 -9.27 -21.13
N SER A 10 -3.50 -9.21 -21.10
CA SER A 10 -2.72 -9.39 -19.88
C SER A 10 -2.90 -8.23 -18.89
N VAL A 11 -2.94 -6.99 -19.38
CA VAL A 11 -3.26 -5.80 -18.57
C VAL A 11 -4.62 -5.97 -17.91
N GLU A 12 -5.65 -6.33 -18.69
CA GLU A 12 -7.00 -6.51 -18.17
C GLU A 12 -7.04 -7.59 -17.09
N LYS A 13 -6.45 -8.76 -17.36
CA LYS A 13 -6.38 -9.88 -16.40
C LYS A 13 -5.76 -9.44 -15.07
N TRP A 14 -4.59 -8.81 -15.11
CA TRP A 14 -3.85 -8.50 -13.90
C TRP A 14 -4.44 -7.30 -13.15
N ALA A 15 -4.98 -6.30 -13.86
CA ALA A 15 -5.66 -5.17 -13.24
C ALA A 15 -6.92 -5.62 -12.49
N ASN A 16 -7.73 -6.50 -13.08
CA ASN A 16 -8.89 -7.10 -12.41
C ASN A 16 -8.48 -7.93 -11.18
N LYS A 17 -7.44 -8.77 -11.30
CA LYS A 17 -6.92 -9.52 -10.13
C LYS A 17 -6.45 -8.58 -9.03
N TYR A 18 -5.73 -7.51 -9.36
CA TYR A 18 -5.25 -6.54 -8.38
C TYR A 18 -6.43 -5.87 -7.65
N ALA A 19 -7.42 -5.37 -8.41
CA ALA A 19 -8.62 -4.76 -7.85
C ALA A 19 -9.41 -5.73 -6.95
N HIS A 20 -9.53 -7.00 -7.34
CA HIS A 20 -10.13 -8.04 -6.51
C HIS A 20 -9.44 -8.16 -5.15
N TYR A 21 -8.11 -8.24 -5.10
CA TYR A 21 -7.39 -8.34 -3.84
C TYR A 21 -7.45 -7.05 -3.01
N CYS A 22 -7.52 -5.87 -3.65
CA CYS A 22 -7.84 -4.62 -2.94
C CYS A 22 -9.18 -4.71 -2.22
N ASN A 23 -10.21 -5.25 -2.88
CA ASN A 23 -11.54 -5.41 -2.30
C ASN A 23 -11.54 -6.42 -1.15
N VAL A 24 -10.89 -7.57 -1.32
CA VAL A 24 -10.74 -8.59 -0.27
C VAL A 24 -10.05 -8.00 0.97
N ALA A 25 -8.92 -7.31 0.77
CA ALA A 25 -8.19 -6.66 1.86
C ALA A 25 -9.04 -5.57 2.54
N SER A 26 -9.77 -4.76 1.77
CA SER A 26 -10.61 -3.68 2.29
C SER A 26 -11.79 -4.21 3.10
N ALA A 27 -12.47 -5.24 2.62
CA ALA A 27 -13.62 -5.84 3.29
C ALA A 27 -13.24 -6.43 4.65
N GLN A 28 -12.14 -7.17 4.71
CA GLN A 28 -11.64 -7.71 5.99
C GLN A 28 -11.03 -6.61 6.87
N GLY A 29 -10.30 -5.66 6.26
CA GLY A 29 -9.68 -4.53 6.96
C GLY A 29 -10.69 -3.65 7.69
N ALA A 30 -11.87 -3.40 7.11
CA ALA A 30 -12.93 -2.63 7.76
C ALA A 30 -13.42 -3.26 9.09
N ILE A 31 -13.35 -4.58 9.19
CA ILE A 31 -13.70 -5.32 10.41
C ILE A 31 -12.52 -5.28 11.40
N LEU A 32 -11.31 -5.57 10.91
CA LEU A 32 -10.10 -5.65 11.75
C LEU A 32 -9.71 -4.32 12.40
N ARG A 33 -9.94 -3.19 11.71
CA ARG A 33 -9.65 -1.84 12.23
C ARG A 33 -10.43 -1.48 13.49
N LYS A 34 -11.53 -2.18 13.78
CA LYS A 34 -12.32 -1.97 15.01
C LYS A 34 -11.59 -2.46 16.27
N GLU A 35 -10.60 -3.34 16.13
CA GLU A 35 -9.85 -3.93 17.24
C GLU A 35 -8.31 -3.86 16.97
N PRO A 36 -7.70 -2.66 16.99
CA PRO A 36 -6.34 -2.44 16.48
C PRO A 36 -5.25 -3.22 17.24
N GLU A 37 -5.34 -3.35 18.57
CA GLU A 37 -4.34 -4.12 19.34
C GLU A 37 -4.43 -5.63 19.05
N ARG A 38 -5.67 -6.14 18.93
CA ARG A 38 -5.91 -7.53 18.58
C ARG A 38 -5.43 -7.82 17.15
N PHE A 39 -5.62 -6.86 16.24
CA PHE A 39 -5.08 -6.91 14.88
C PHE A 39 -3.55 -6.99 14.90
N ARG A 40 -2.85 -6.10 15.61
CA ARG A 40 -1.37 -6.14 15.70
C ARG A 40 -0.86 -7.47 16.23
N ALA A 41 -1.47 -8.00 17.31
CA ALA A 41 -1.08 -9.27 17.89
C ALA A 41 -1.27 -10.45 16.90
N ALA A 42 -2.44 -10.54 16.27
CA ALA A 42 -2.73 -11.57 15.28
C ALA A 42 -1.87 -11.43 14.02
N TYR A 43 -1.62 -10.21 13.56
CA TYR A 43 -0.76 -9.92 12.42
C TYR A 43 0.66 -10.38 12.67
N LYS A 44 1.21 -10.14 13.87
CA LYS A 44 2.52 -10.66 14.25
C LYS A 44 2.58 -12.18 14.17
N THR A 45 1.58 -12.89 14.71
CA THR A 45 1.50 -14.35 14.64
C THR A 45 1.44 -14.87 13.21
N VAL A 46 0.63 -14.24 12.36
CA VAL A 46 0.52 -14.59 10.94
C VAL A 46 1.86 -14.30 10.23
N ALA A 47 2.40 -13.10 10.40
CA ALA A 47 3.66 -12.70 9.81
C ALA A 47 4.80 -13.64 10.20
N ASP A 48 4.94 -14.01 11.48
CA ASP A 48 5.97 -14.95 11.95
C ASP A 48 5.80 -16.36 11.32
N ARG A 49 4.56 -16.81 11.09
CA ARG A 49 4.28 -18.07 10.37
C ARG A 49 4.77 -18.02 8.92
N TRP A 50 4.64 -16.86 8.27
CA TRP A 50 5.02 -16.67 6.86
C TRP A 50 6.48 -16.22 6.67
N ARG A 51 7.10 -15.60 7.68
CA ARG A 51 8.49 -15.07 7.65
C ARG A 51 9.53 -16.17 7.42
N VAL A 52 9.17 -17.43 7.67
CA VAL A 52 10.04 -18.60 7.49
C VAL A 52 10.12 -19.05 6.02
N GLN A 53 9.32 -18.50 5.11
CA GLN A 53 9.31 -18.89 3.69
C GLN A 53 9.88 -17.79 2.80
N SER A 54 11.20 -17.81 2.55
CA SER A 54 11.74 -17.14 1.37
C SER A 54 11.22 -17.89 0.14
N VAL A 55 10.48 -17.19 -0.72
CA VAL A 55 9.94 -17.80 -1.94
C VAL A 55 11.05 -17.85 -2.98
N ALA A 56 11.58 -19.03 -3.24
CA ALA A 56 12.54 -19.22 -4.32
C ALA A 56 11.89 -18.89 -5.68
N ALA A 57 12.68 -18.46 -6.67
CA ALA A 57 12.15 -18.05 -7.98
C ALA A 57 11.32 -19.14 -8.70
N GLY A 58 11.59 -20.43 -8.44
CA GLY A 58 10.81 -21.56 -8.95
C GLY A 58 9.53 -21.88 -8.18
N GLN A 59 9.20 -21.13 -7.12
CA GLN A 59 8.03 -21.34 -6.26
C GLN A 59 7.03 -20.19 -6.32
N ARG A 60 7.21 -19.25 -7.27
CA ARG A 60 6.35 -18.07 -7.42
C ARG A 60 4.90 -18.46 -7.69
N ASP A 61 4.67 -19.36 -8.64
CA ASP A 61 3.32 -19.81 -9.01
C ASP A 61 2.66 -20.55 -7.84
N ASP A 62 3.38 -21.45 -7.17
CA ASP A 62 2.87 -22.15 -5.98
C ASP A 62 2.56 -21.18 -4.84
N PHE A 63 3.37 -20.15 -4.64
CA PHE A 63 3.10 -19.11 -3.65
C PHE A 63 1.83 -18.33 -3.99
N MET A 64 1.72 -17.85 -5.24
CA MET A 64 0.55 -17.09 -5.69
C MET A 64 -0.73 -17.93 -5.59
N ALA A 65 -0.67 -19.21 -5.98
CA ALA A 65 -1.80 -20.13 -5.85
C ALA A 65 -2.23 -20.29 -4.38
N ARG A 66 -1.29 -20.49 -3.45
CA ARG A 66 -1.63 -20.60 -2.02
C ARG A 66 -2.23 -19.31 -1.44
N MET A 67 -1.70 -18.15 -1.82
CA MET A 67 -2.26 -16.87 -1.38
C MET A 67 -3.65 -16.63 -1.96
N GLU A 68 -3.87 -17.01 -3.22
CA GLU A 68 -5.17 -16.96 -3.87
C GLU A 68 -6.18 -17.88 -3.15
N ASP A 69 -5.79 -19.12 -2.83
CA ASP A 69 -6.62 -20.05 -2.06
C ASP A 69 -6.97 -19.50 -0.67
N ASN A 70 -6.05 -18.80 -0.01
CA ASN A 70 -6.32 -18.15 1.27
C ASN A 70 -7.36 -17.04 1.13
N CYS A 71 -7.31 -16.24 0.07
CA CYS A 71 -8.27 -15.16 -0.17
C CYS A 71 -9.71 -15.65 -0.40
N LEU A 72 -9.88 -16.92 -0.82
CA LEU A 72 -11.18 -17.53 -1.06
C LEU A 72 -11.84 -18.11 0.20
N LYS A 73 -11.13 -18.14 1.34
CA LYS A 73 -11.65 -18.72 2.58
C LYS A 73 -12.73 -17.84 3.21
N GLU A 74 -13.78 -18.47 3.73
CA GLU A 74 -14.72 -17.81 4.63
C GLU A 74 -14.09 -17.71 6.03
N PRO A 75 -13.88 -16.49 6.57
CA PRO A 75 -13.19 -16.32 7.85
C PRO A 75 -14.03 -16.83 9.02
N GLN A 76 -13.51 -17.84 9.74
CA GLN A 76 -14.18 -18.40 10.93
C GLN A 76 -13.82 -17.65 12.20
N ASN A 77 -12.63 -17.04 12.22
CA ASN A 77 -12.13 -16.33 13.39
C ASN A 77 -11.34 -15.07 13.00
N PHE A 78 -10.92 -14.31 14.01
CA PHE A 78 -10.17 -13.06 13.82
C PHE A 78 -8.81 -13.29 13.15
N THR A 79 -8.12 -14.38 13.47
CA THR A 79 -6.83 -14.74 12.85
C THR A 79 -7.01 -15.09 11.37
N ASP A 80 -8.08 -15.79 10.98
CA ASP A 80 -8.36 -16.08 9.57
C ASP A 80 -8.54 -14.80 8.77
N ARG A 81 -9.24 -13.80 9.33
CA ARG A 81 -9.40 -12.49 8.68
C ARG A 81 -8.05 -11.82 8.44
N VAL A 82 -7.16 -11.90 9.42
CA VAL A 82 -5.79 -11.37 9.28
C VAL A 82 -5.00 -12.15 8.24
N GLU A 83 -5.15 -13.47 8.17
CA GLU A 83 -4.49 -14.31 7.17
C GLU A 83 -4.99 -14.02 5.74
N ILE A 84 -6.29 -13.75 5.58
CA ILE A 84 -6.89 -13.30 4.32
C ILE A 84 -6.33 -11.93 3.91
N VAL A 85 -6.28 -10.94 4.82
CA VAL A 85 -5.68 -9.62 4.52
C VAL A 85 -4.21 -9.77 4.14
N PHE A 86 -3.45 -10.54 4.92
CA PHE A 86 -2.04 -10.80 4.64
C PHE A 86 -1.85 -11.44 3.24
N SER A 87 -2.70 -12.39 2.88
CA SER A 87 -2.64 -13.07 1.58
C SER A 87 -3.02 -12.14 0.43
N ALA A 88 -4.05 -11.31 0.60
CA ALA A 88 -4.43 -10.30 -0.39
C ALA A 88 -3.32 -9.26 -0.60
N SER A 89 -2.71 -8.76 0.48
CA SER A 89 -1.54 -7.87 0.42
C SER A 89 -0.35 -8.52 -0.27
N SER A 90 -0.09 -9.79 0.02
CA SER A 90 0.98 -10.58 -0.62
C SER A 90 0.74 -10.75 -2.12
N MET A 91 -0.52 -10.96 -2.55
CA MET A 91 -0.87 -11.05 -3.96
C MET A 91 -0.67 -9.74 -4.71
N MET A 92 -1.07 -8.61 -4.10
CA MET A 92 -0.83 -7.28 -4.68
C MET A 92 0.67 -7.02 -4.87
N GLN A 93 1.50 -7.39 -3.89
CA GLN A 93 2.95 -7.29 -4.00
C GLN A 93 3.52 -8.25 -5.06
N ALA A 94 3.06 -9.49 -5.13
CA ALA A 94 3.50 -10.46 -6.13
C ALA A 94 3.19 -9.98 -7.56
N ILE A 95 2.03 -9.35 -7.78
CA ILE A 95 1.71 -8.72 -9.07
C ILE A 95 2.74 -7.62 -9.38
N GLY A 96 3.04 -6.73 -8.42
CA GLY A 96 4.05 -5.68 -8.60
C GLY A 96 5.45 -6.22 -8.91
N ILE A 97 5.93 -7.16 -8.09
CA ILE A 97 7.34 -7.60 -8.08
C ILE A 97 7.62 -8.70 -9.11
N TRP A 98 6.66 -9.58 -9.41
CA TRP A 98 6.89 -10.73 -10.30
C TRP A 98 6.20 -10.59 -11.64
N ILE A 99 5.03 -9.93 -11.69
CA ILE A 99 4.29 -9.79 -12.94
C ILE A 99 4.67 -8.51 -13.67
N LEU A 100 4.77 -7.39 -12.98
CA LEU A 100 5.03 -6.08 -13.60
C LEU A 100 6.52 -5.75 -13.73
N ALA A 101 7.40 -6.37 -12.94
CA ALA A 101 8.83 -6.07 -12.94
C ALA A 101 9.49 -6.30 -14.31
N ASP A 102 9.10 -7.34 -15.05
CA ASP A 102 9.68 -7.64 -16.36
C ASP A 102 8.88 -7.03 -17.54
N LYS A 103 7.90 -6.16 -17.25
CA LYS A 103 7.04 -5.52 -18.27
C LYS A 103 7.56 -4.15 -18.65
N SER A 104 7.29 -3.76 -19.90
CA SER A 104 7.62 -2.42 -20.40
C SER A 104 6.89 -1.32 -19.63
N ASP A 105 7.45 -0.11 -19.62
CA ASP A 105 6.80 1.03 -18.97
C ASP A 105 5.42 1.32 -19.56
N GLN A 106 5.26 1.16 -20.88
CA GLN A 106 3.96 1.26 -21.52
C GLN A 106 2.93 0.27 -20.96
N PHE A 107 3.33 -0.99 -20.72
CA PHE A 107 2.46 -1.98 -20.11
C PHE A 107 2.06 -1.57 -18.69
N ARG A 108 3.05 -1.14 -17.88
CA ARG A 108 2.81 -0.70 -16.50
C ARG A 108 1.88 0.50 -16.43
N THR A 109 2.06 1.50 -17.31
CA THR A 109 1.17 2.66 -17.41
C THR A 109 -0.26 2.23 -17.73
N GLN A 110 -0.45 1.32 -18.68
CA GLN A 110 -1.78 0.82 -19.04
C GLN A 110 -2.41 -0.02 -17.91
N PHE A 111 -1.60 -0.82 -17.20
CA PHE A 111 -2.03 -1.53 -16.00
C PHE A 111 -2.57 -0.57 -14.93
N TYR A 112 -1.79 0.46 -14.55
CA TYR A 112 -2.22 1.41 -13.52
C TYR A 112 -3.43 2.23 -13.96
N LYS A 113 -3.49 2.63 -15.24
CA LYS A 113 -4.66 3.30 -15.80
C LYS A 113 -5.92 2.44 -15.66
N ARG A 114 -5.84 1.16 -16.06
CA ARG A 114 -6.98 0.24 -15.99
C ARG A 114 -7.36 -0.09 -14.55
N GLN A 115 -6.39 -0.24 -13.65
CA GLN A 115 -6.64 -0.41 -12.23
C GLN A 115 -7.46 0.76 -11.65
N ASN A 116 -7.11 1.99 -12.01
CA ASN A 116 -7.82 3.19 -11.57
C ASN A 116 -9.25 3.21 -12.10
N GLU A 117 -9.44 2.91 -13.39
CA GLU A 117 -10.77 2.80 -14.02
C GLU A 117 -11.65 1.77 -13.28
N ILE A 118 -11.14 0.57 -13.02
CA ILE A 118 -11.87 -0.47 -12.28
C ILE A 118 -12.20 0.01 -10.86
N SER A 119 -11.27 0.71 -10.20
CA SER A 119 -11.50 1.24 -8.86
C SER A 119 -12.62 2.29 -8.86
N GLU A 120 -12.66 3.16 -9.87
CA GLU A 120 -13.73 4.14 -10.07
C GLU A 120 -15.08 3.46 -10.35
N GLU A 121 -15.11 2.45 -11.22
CA GLU A 121 -16.30 1.64 -11.52
C GLU A 121 -16.88 1.00 -10.25
N LEU A 122 -16.03 0.41 -9.41
CA LEU A 122 -16.43 -0.22 -8.14
C LEU A 122 -16.89 0.80 -7.09
N MET A 123 -16.32 2.00 -7.07
CA MET A 123 -16.80 3.09 -6.21
C MET A 123 -18.20 3.57 -6.63
N ILE A 124 -18.46 3.64 -7.94
CA ILE A 124 -19.78 4.01 -8.49
C ILE A 124 -20.83 2.93 -8.16
N GLN A 125 -20.43 1.66 -8.13
CA GLN A 125 -21.31 0.53 -7.80
C GLN A 125 -21.53 0.31 -6.30
N GLY A 126 -20.85 1.06 -5.42
CA GLY A 126 -21.03 1.01 -3.97
C GLY A 126 -20.47 -0.25 -3.30
N GLU A 127 -19.70 -1.08 -4.01
CA GLU A 127 -19.10 -2.32 -3.49
C GLU A 127 -17.84 -2.06 -2.65
N ILE A 128 -17.26 -0.86 -2.75
CA ILE A 128 -16.15 -0.44 -1.91
C ILE A 128 -16.75 0.36 -0.74
N PRO A 129 -16.56 -0.05 0.53
CA PRO A 129 -16.85 0.84 1.64
C PRO A 129 -16.02 2.10 1.40
N PRO A 130 -16.63 3.30 1.40
CA PRO A 130 -15.93 4.53 1.07
C PRO A 130 -14.64 4.54 1.89
N GLN A 131 -13.49 4.71 1.22
CA GLN A 131 -12.30 5.16 1.94
C GLN A 131 -12.77 6.33 2.81
N PRO A 132 -12.39 6.35 4.10
CA PRO A 132 -12.85 7.41 5.00
C PRO A 132 -12.62 8.74 4.29
N LYS A 133 -13.70 9.50 4.11
CA LYS A 133 -13.62 10.83 3.52
C LYS A 133 -12.52 11.58 4.27
N SER A 134 -11.59 12.15 3.51
CA SER A 134 -10.69 13.24 3.90
C SER A 134 -11.25 13.99 5.10
N ILE A 135 -10.60 13.80 6.24
CA ILE A 135 -10.92 14.56 7.45
C ILE A 135 -10.14 15.85 7.31
N SER A 136 -10.84 16.90 6.86
CA SER A 136 -10.35 18.28 6.96
C SER A 136 -9.77 18.56 8.36
N PRO A 137 -8.72 19.38 8.45
CA PRO A 137 -7.76 19.35 9.54
C PRO A 137 -8.33 19.96 10.82
N SER A 138 -8.81 19.10 11.71
CA SER A 138 -8.92 19.40 13.15
C SER A 138 -8.19 18.35 14.00
N VAL A 139 -7.38 17.50 13.36
CA VAL A 139 -6.59 16.47 14.02
C VAL A 139 -5.28 17.11 14.52
N PRO A 140 -4.88 16.90 15.80
CA PRO A 140 -3.61 17.40 16.30
C PRO A 140 -2.46 16.91 15.43
N THR A 141 -1.61 17.84 15.01
CA THR A 141 -0.35 17.50 14.32
C THR A 141 0.81 17.86 15.23
N ARG A 142 1.81 16.99 15.33
CA ARG A 142 3.07 17.31 16.00
C ARG A 142 4.23 17.14 15.06
N ARG A 143 5.29 17.93 15.28
CA ARG A 143 6.53 17.77 14.53
C ARG A 143 7.18 16.44 14.90
N LEU A 144 7.80 15.79 13.92
CA LEU A 144 8.64 14.63 14.20
C LEU A 144 9.87 15.05 15.02
N HIS A 145 10.17 14.32 16.08
CA HIS A 145 11.42 14.47 16.80
C HIS A 145 12.58 13.85 16.00
N SER A 146 13.79 14.37 16.16
CA SER A 146 14.98 13.85 15.48
C SER A 146 15.19 12.35 15.72
N SER A 147 14.92 11.86 16.94
CA SER A 147 15.01 10.43 17.26
C SER A 147 14.01 9.56 16.51
N GLU A 148 12.83 10.10 16.18
CA GLU A 148 11.81 9.39 15.39
C GLU A 148 12.19 9.38 13.92
N VAL A 149 12.73 10.49 13.42
CA VAL A 149 13.31 10.57 12.08
C VAL A 149 14.43 9.53 11.93
N ASP A 150 15.36 9.45 12.89
CA ASP A 150 16.43 8.46 12.90
C ASP A 150 15.88 7.01 12.94
N GLU A 151 14.80 6.80 13.69
CA GLU A 151 14.14 5.50 13.77
C GLU A 151 13.48 5.11 12.43
N PHE A 152 12.84 6.04 11.73
CA PHE A 152 12.27 5.82 10.41
C PHE A 152 13.32 5.62 9.32
N LYS A 153 14.45 6.35 9.41
CA LYS A 153 15.61 6.13 8.52
C LYS A 153 16.17 4.73 8.72
N ARG A 154 16.23 4.25 9.98
CA ARG A 154 16.68 2.90 10.33
C ARG A 154 15.68 1.82 9.91
N ASP A 155 14.40 2.03 10.18
CA ASP A 155 13.30 1.12 9.85
C ASP A 155 12.17 1.83 9.09
N PRO A 156 12.26 1.88 7.75
CA PRO A 156 11.26 2.46 6.86
C PRO A 156 9.86 1.88 7.00
N SER A 157 9.72 0.65 7.51
CA SER A 157 8.42 -0.02 7.62
C SER A 157 7.49 0.67 8.62
N LEU A 158 8.06 1.40 9.57
CA LEU A 158 7.31 2.16 10.58
C LEU A 158 6.54 3.34 9.99
N LEU A 159 6.86 3.75 8.76
CA LEU A 159 6.17 4.82 8.04
C LEU A 159 4.90 4.34 7.32
N LEU A 160 4.76 3.02 7.11
CA LEU A 160 3.64 2.47 6.35
C LEU A 160 2.31 2.77 7.05
N GLY A 161 1.37 3.36 6.31
CA GLY A 161 0.06 3.72 6.82
C GLY A 161 0.03 4.93 7.77
N LYS A 162 1.18 5.60 7.97
CA LYS A 162 1.22 6.88 8.69
C LYS A 162 0.87 8.00 7.73
N ASN A 163 0.02 8.92 8.20
CA ASN A 163 -0.28 10.16 7.51
C ASN A 163 0.67 11.24 8.01
N LEU A 164 1.41 11.81 7.08
CA LEU A 164 2.40 12.85 7.33
C LEU A 164 1.96 14.12 6.61
N LEU A 165 2.09 15.25 7.27
CA LEU A 165 1.85 16.56 6.69
C LEU A 165 3.20 17.21 6.39
N HIS A 166 3.56 17.26 5.11
CA HIS A 166 4.76 17.99 4.68
C HIS A 166 4.45 19.49 4.67
N LEU A 167 5.21 20.29 5.44
CA LEU A 167 5.12 21.74 5.41
C LEU A 167 6.35 22.28 4.65
N VAL A 168 6.16 22.66 3.38
CA VAL A 168 7.23 23.33 2.62
C VAL A 168 7.44 24.73 3.25
N VAL A 169 8.59 24.93 3.88
CA VAL A 169 8.96 26.23 4.46
C VAL A 169 9.63 27.08 3.40
N ALA A 170 9.06 28.28 3.21
CA ALA A 170 9.51 29.42 2.39
C ALA A 170 9.08 29.43 0.91
N GLY A 171 7.98 30.15 0.65
CA GLY A 171 7.81 30.89 -0.61
C GLY A 171 6.65 30.49 -1.52
N ASP A 172 6.14 29.27 -1.42
CA ASP A 172 5.05 28.81 -2.28
C ASP A 172 3.88 28.23 -1.46
N SER A 173 2.74 28.88 -1.56
CA SER A 173 1.57 28.70 -0.69
C SER A 173 0.73 27.45 -1.02
N LYS A 174 1.32 26.43 -1.64
CA LYS A 174 0.55 25.36 -2.31
C LYS A 174 0.77 23.92 -1.86
N LEU A 175 1.57 23.64 -0.83
CA LEU A 175 1.67 22.26 -0.32
C LEU A 175 1.52 22.22 1.22
N LYS A 176 0.26 22.06 1.63
CA LYS A 176 -0.18 21.61 2.97
C LYS A 176 -0.96 20.31 2.82
N ARG A 177 -0.42 19.34 2.07
CA ARG A 177 -1.16 18.13 1.72
C ARG A 177 -0.69 16.96 2.58
N PRO A 178 -1.59 16.31 3.32
CA PRO A 178 -1.30 15.02 3.92
C PRO A 178 -0.86 14.02 2.84
N TYR A 179 0.18 13.26 3.15
CA TYR A 179 0.62 12.14 2.34
C TYR A 179 0.73 10.88 3.20
N GLU A 180 0.50 9.73 2.56
CA GLU A 180 0.64 8.41 3.17
C GLU A 180 1.73 7.65 2.43
N VAL A 181 2.69 7.08 3.17
CA VAL A 181 3.62 6.11 2.62
C VAL A 181 2.87 4.78 2.49
N VAL A 182 2.52 4.42 1.26
CA VAL A 182 1.73 3.21 0.96
C VAL A 182 2.60 2.02 0.62
N GLU A 183 3.87 2.26 0.24
CA GLU A 183 4.83 1.22 -0.11
C GLU A 183 6.25 1.71 0.18
N PHE A 184 7.14 0.80 0.54
CA PHE A 184 8.58 1.04 0.51
C PHE A 184 9.29 -0.20 -0.03
N GLY A 185 10.46 0.00 -0.63
CA GLY A 185 11.29 -1.09 -1.11
C GLY A 185 12.77 -0.77 -0.95
N VAL A 186 13.58 -1.83 -0.90
CA VAL A 186 15.04 -1.72 -0.89
C VAL A 186 15.55 -2.55 -2.06
N THR A 187 16.32 -1.92 -2.94
CA THR A 187 16.95 -2.59 -4.09
C THR A 187 18.46 -2.35 -4.07
N ILE A 188 19.22 -3.30 -4.63
CA ILE A 188 20.69 -3.21 -4.67
C ILE A 188 21.15 -2.05 -5.57
N GLU A 189 20.40 -1.74 -6.63
CA GLU A 189 20.78 -0.75 -7.64
C GLU A 189 20.32 0.68 -7.32
N VAL A 190 19.12 0.84 -6.75
CA VAL A 190 18.49 2.16 -6.50
C VAL A 190 18.48 2.51 -5.01
N GLY A 191 18.90 1.60 -4.13
CA GLY A 191 18.80 1.79 -2.68
C GLY A 191 17.37 1.73 -2.17
N LYS A 192 17.08 2.46 -1.11
CA LYS A 192 15.74 2.58 -0.50
C LYS A 192 14.87 3.50 -1.35
N TRP A 193 13.62 3.14 -1.56
CA TRP A 193 12.62 3.98 -2.22
C TRP A 193 11.26 3.83 -1.53
N PHE A 194 10.43 4.85 -1.69
CA PHE A 194 9.13 5.00 -1.06
C PHE A 194 8.09 5.33 -2.11
N ARG A 195 6.87 4.85 -1.93
CA ARG A 195 5.71 5.28 -2.70
C ARG A 195 4.78 6.05 -1.77
N VAL A 196 4.55 7.31 -2.10
CA VAL A 196 3.70 8.21 -1.34
C VAL A 196 2.45 8.57 -2.13
N SER A 197 1.30 8.52 -1.46
CA SER A 197 0.04 9.03 -1.99
C SER A 197 -0.27 10.39 -1.38
N TYR A 198 -0.85 11.31 -2.15
CA TYR A 198 -1.31 12.61 -1.66
C TYR A 198 -2.82 12.65 -1.60
N GLU A 199 -3.36 13.28 -0.56
CA GLU A 199 -4.81 13.34 -0.28
C GLU A 199 -5.64 13.84 -1.48
N ASP A 200 -5.16 14.87 -2.18
CA ASP A 200 -5.94 15.59 -3.20
C ASP A 200 -5.84 14.96 -4.60
N THR A 201 -4.74 14.26 -4.90
CA THR A 201 -4.42 13.85 -6.28
C THR A 201 -4.58 12.37 -6.52
N ARG A 202 -4.61 11.53 -5.46
CA ARG A 202 -4.53 10.06 -5.56
C ARG A 202 -3.32 9.57 -6.37
N GLU A 203 -2.39 10.47 -6.71
CA GLU A 203 -1.18 10.17 -7.45
C GLU A 203 -0.19 9.52 -6.51
N LEU A 204 0.44 8.45 -6.99
CA LEU A 204 1.48 7.74 -6.28
C LEU A 204 2.83 8.20 -6.80
N ASN A 205 3.52 9.03 -6.03
CA ASN A 205 4.87 9.47 -6.37
C ASN A 205 5.89 8.53 -5.73
N ARG A 206 6.95 8.25 -6.48
CA ARG A 206 8.10 7.52 -5.97
C ARG A 206 9.11 8.54 -5.45
N LEU A 207 9.52 8.37 -4.20
CA LEU A 207 10.62 9.12 -3.59
C LEU A 207 11.81 8.18 -3.38
N ASP A 208 13.02 8.69 -3.60
CA ASP A 208 14.22 8.01 -3.13
C ASP A 208 14.47 8.29 -1.63
N ALA A 209 15.57 7.76 -1.09
CA ALA A 209 15.92 7.94 0.31
C ALA A 209 16.29 9.38 0.68
N GLU A 210 16.92 10.13 -0.23
CA GLU A 210 17.34 11.50 0.04
C GLU A 210 16.13 12.44 0.03
N GLU A 211 15.24 12.26 -0.95
CA GLU A 211 13.95 12.97 -1.03
C GLU A 211 13.07 12.67 0.18
N MET A 212 13.04 11.40 0.63
CA MET A 212 12.27 11.01 1.80
C MET A 212 12.86 11.57 3.10
N ASP A 213 14.18 11.66 3.21
CA ASP A 213 14.87 12.23 4.36
C ASP A 213 14.53 13.72 4.52
N ASP A 214 14.67 14.51 3.44
CA ASP A 214 14.29 15.93 3.42
C ASP A 214 12.80 16.11 3.76
N TRP A 215 11.97 15.18 3.30
CA TRP A 215 10.56 15.16 3.63
C TRP A 215 10.30 14.95 5.12
N LEU A 216 10.92 13.95 5.74
CA LEU A 216 10.71 13.63 7.15
C LEU A 216 11.17 14.76 8.07
N GLU A 217 12.28 15.42 7.73
CA GLU A 217 12.85 16.53 8.52
C GLU A 217 11.93 17.76 8.57
N ASN A 218 11.10 17.92 7.53
CA ASN A 218 10.15 19.01 7.36
C ASN A 218 8.67 18.60 7.56
N SER A 219 8.41 17.36 7.99
CA SER A 219 7.05 16.82 8.16
C SER A 219 6.55 16.86 9.60
N HIS A 220 5.23 16.89 9.73
CA HIS A 220 4.50 16.66 10.98
C HIS A 220 3.74 15.34 10.87
N ILE A 221 3.64 14.60 11.96
CA ILE A 221 2.74 13.44 12.03
C ILE A 221 1.34 13.92 12.41
N VAL A 222 0.34 13.38 11.72
CA VAL A 222 -1.07 13.57 12.06
C VAL A 222 -1.42 12.53 13.13
N ASP A 223 -1.51 12.96 14.38
CA ASP A 223 -1.85 12.10 15.50
C ASP A 223 -3.37 11.91 15.51
N TYR A 224 -3.84 10.80 14.94
CA TYR A 224 -5.21 10.36 15.18
C TYR A 224 -5.30 9.88 16.63
N ASP A 225 -5.54 10.81 17.56
CA ASP A 225 -6.09 10.44 18.85
C ASP A 225 -7.42 9.75 18.58
N LEU A 226 -7.44 8.43 18.81
CA LEU A 226 -8.63 7.60 18.78
C LEU A 226 -9.54 8.05 19.94
N VAL A 227 -10.40 9.03 19.69
CA VAL A 227 -11.57 9.34 20.53
C VAL A 227 -12.73 8.45 20.10
#